data_AF-A0A6I0F0Y7-F1
#
_entry.id   AF-A0A6I0F0Y7-F1
#
_cell.length_a   1.000
_cell.length_b   1.000
_cell.length_c   1.000
_cell.angle_alpha   90.00
_cell.angle_beta   90.00
_cell.angle_gamma   90.00
#
_symmetry.space_group_name_H-M   'P 1'
#
loop_
_entity.id
_entity.type
_entity.pdbx_description
1 polymer ?
#
loop_
_entity_poly.entity_id
_entity_poly.type
_entity_poly.pdbx_seq_one_letter_code
_entity_poly.pdbx_strand_id
1 'polypeptide(L)'
;MRDKLLLFFKQLVSGTFGLAGFIFSMAAYELGFFLSLLIGFLVYGGTAYALGASAHKALPDNSLSPYGLDTNYVQQTLREGQQKLRQIDRLRGKVKGWFIRRKVGQIHRLGCEILDVLHKDPKRVKLARTFFSHYLDSTITILEKYVYLSSKPVHDAEIRGALKKTEATLDQLKVAYEKELAQILSNDVLDLDVELEVFKKSMDQKNQKKP
;
A
#
# COMPACT_ATOMS: atom_id res chain seq x y z
N MET A 1 40.52 89.23 5.36
CA MET A 1 39.16 88.65 5.24
C MET A 1 39.13 87.39 4.39
N ARG A 2 39.91 87.31 3.30
CA ARG A 2 39.96 86.15 2.38
C ARG A 2 40.32 84.81 3.05
N ASP A 3 41.21 84.82 4.04
CA ASP A 3 41.69 83.58 4.70
C ASP A 3 40.67 82.97 5.67
N LYS A 4 39.85 83.81 6.32
CA LYS A 4 38.75 83.34 7.17
C LYS A 4 37.63 82.72 6.34
N LEU A 5 37.40 83.23 5.12
CA LEU A 5 36.40 82.68 4.19
C LEU A 5 36.83 81.30 3.66
N LEU A 6 38.11 81.12 3.35
CA LEU A 6 38.67 79.83 2.92
C LEU A 6 38.65 78.77 4.02
N LEU A 7 38.91 79.16 5.28
CA LEU A 7 38.79 78.27 6.43
C LEU A 7 37.34 77.82 6.67
N PHE A 8 36.38 78.72 6.53
CA PHE A 8 34.95 78.38 6.60
C PHE A 8 34.51 77.44 5.48
N PHE A 9 34.94 77.68 4.24
CA PHE A 9 34.61 76.82 3.10
C PHE A 9 35.20 75.41 3.25
N LYS A 10 36.42 75.29 3.78
CA LYS A 10 37.06 74.00 4.06
C LYS A 10 36.34 73.20 5.15
N GLN A 11 35.83 73.87 6.20
CA GLN A 11 35.03 73.24 7.25
C GLN A 11 33.65 72.78 6.75
N LEU A 12 33.03 73.57 5.85
CA LEU A 12 31.75 73.23 5.23
C LEU A 12 31.86 71.96 4.37
N VAL A 13 32.89 71.87 3.52
CA VAL A 13 33.12 70.72 2.64
C VAL A 13 33.46 69.45 3.44
N SER A 14 34.23 69.55 4.53
CA SER A 14 34.51 68.38 5.38
C SER A 14 33.25 67.85 6.10
N GLY A 15 32.33 68.74 6.48
CA GLY A 15 31.06 68.35 7.12
C GLY A 15 30.14 67.57 6.18
N THR A 16 30.07 67.97 4.90
CA THR A 16 29.22 67.30 3.91
C THR A 16 29.71 65.90 3.57
N PHE A 17 31.03 65.68 3.49
CA PHE A 17 31.59 64.35 3.24
C PHE A 17 31.40 63.39 4.42
N GLY A 18 31.52 63.89 5.66
CA GLY A 18 31.26 63.08 6.86
C GLY A 18 29.81 62.62 6.94
N LEU A 19 28.86 63.50 6.63
CA LEU A 19 27.43 63.18 6.67
C LEU A 19 27.02 62.18 5.57
N ALA A 20 27.57 62.33 4.36
CA ALA A 20 27.38 61.35 3.28
C ALA A 20 27.98 59.98 3.64
N GLY A 21 29.17 59.94 4.24
CA GLY A 21 29.79 58.70 4.71
C GLY A 21 28.99 58.01 5.82
N PHE A 22 28.41 58.79 6.74
CA PHE A 22 27.55 58.28 7.80
C PHE A 22 26.26 57.64 7.25
N ILE A 23 25.59 58.30 6.30
CA ILE A 23 24.39 57.76 5.63
C ILE A 23 24.73 56.49 4.83
N PHE A 24 25.85 56.48 4.11
CA PHE A 24 26.31 55.31 3.37
C PHE A 24 26.63 54.13 4.30
N SER A 25 27.31 54.39 5.42
CA SER A 25 27.60 53.37 6.42
C SER A 25 26.33 52.83 7.06
N MET A 26 25.36 53.69 7.40
CA MET A 26 24.08 53.28 7.96
C MET A 26 23.30 52.39 6.97
N ALA A 27 23.22 52.79 5.69
CA ALA A 27 22.58 52.00 4.65
C ALA A 27 23.26 50.63 4.41
N ALA A 28 24.59 50.56 4.54
CA ALA A 28 25.33 49.31 4.44
C ALA A 28 25.01 48.34 5.61
N TYR A 29 24.81 48.86 6.83
CA TYR A 29 24.38 48.04 7.97
C TYR A 29 22.95 47.53 7.82
N GLU A 30 22.03 48.33 7.29
CA GLU A 30 20.66 47.90 7.01
C GLU A 30 20.61 46.77 5.97
N LEU A 31 21.45 46.83 4.93
CA LEU A 31 21.54 45.77 3.92
C LEU A 31 22.01 44.43 4.53
N GLY A 32 22.95 44.47 5.48
CA GLY A 32 23.42 43.29 6.22
C GLY A 32 22.33 42.65 7.09
N PHE A 33 21.50 43.47 7.74
CA PHE A 33 20.35 43.00 8.51
C PHE A 33 19.38 42.19 7.65
N PHE A 34 18.95 42.72 6.50
CA PHE A 34 18.03 42.00 5.61
C PHE A 34 18.64 40.71 5.02
N LEU A 35 19.94 40.71 4.70
CA LEU A 35 20.64 39.50 4.25
C LEU A 35 20.65 38.40 5.31
N SER A 36 20.94 38.75 6.57
CA SER A 36 20.88 37.78 7.69
C SER A 36 19.48 37.22 7.91
N LEU A 37 18.45 38.06 7.76
CA LEU A 37 17.05 37.64 7.88
C LEU A 37 16.64 36.69 6.74
N LEU A 38 17.10 36.96 5.52
CA LEU A 38 16.90 36.09 4.36
C LEU A 38 17.59 34.72 4.55
N ILE A 39 18.85 34.73 5.01
CA ILE A 39 19.60 33.50 5.30
C ILE A 39 18.91 32.72 6.42
N GLY A 40 18.43 33.39 7.47
CA GLY A 40 17.66 32.76 8.55
C GLY A 40 16.40 32.07 8.05
N PHE A 41 15.64 32.73 7.17
CA PHE A 41 14.46 32.14 6.52
C PHE A 41 14.81 30.92 5.66
N LEU A 42 15.91 30.98 4.90
CA LEU A 42 16.37 29.85 4.08
C LEU A 42 16.81 28.65 4.95
N VAL A 43 17.53 28.89 6.04
CA VAL A 43 17.96 27.84 6.97
C VAL A 43 16.76 27.24 7.70
N TYR A 44 15.83 28.07 8.19
CA TYR A 44 14.61 27.59 8.85
C TYR A 44 13.73 26.79 7.88
N GLY A 45 13.51 27.30 6.66
CA GLY A 45 12.73 26.61 5.64
C GLY A 45 13.38 25.30 5.19
N GLY A 46 14.70 25.30 4.98
CA GLY A 46 15.46 24.10 4.61
C GLY A 46 15.47 23.05 5.71
N THR A 47 15.64 23.44 6.97
CA THR A 47 15.60 22.51 8.11
C THR A 47 14.19 21.98 8.37
N ALA A 48 13.16 22.83 8.29
CA ALA A 48 11.75 22.40 8.39
C ALA A 48 11.34 21.46 7.26
N TYR A 49 11.81 21.70 6.03
CA TYR A 49 11.58 20.79 4.90
C TYR A 49 12.33 19.46 5.07
N ALA A 50 13.60 19.50 5.47
CA ALA A 50 14.40 18.29 5.69
C ALA A 50 13.85 17.44 6.85
N LEU A 51 13.45 18.08 7.95
CA LEU A 51 12.83 17.41 9.10
C LEU A 51 11.40 16.96 8.78
N GLY A 52 10.59 17.74 8.04
CA GLY A 52 9.26 17.34 7.61
C GLY A 52 9.27 16.16 6.63
N ALA A 53 10.22 16.15 5.69
CA ALA A 53 10.45 15.04 4.78
C ALA A 53 10.96 13.78 5.49
N SER A 54 11.69 13.96 6.60
CA SER A 54 12.20 12.85 7.43
C SER A 54 11.19 12.38 8.49
N ALA A 55 10.31 13.25 8.98
CA ALA A 55 9.29 12.95 9.97
C ALA A 55 8.20 12.02 9.43
N HIS A 56 7.89 12.08 8.13
CA HIS A 56 7.04 11.06 7.50
C HIS A 56 7.68 9.66 7.46
N LYS A 57 9.01 9.54 7.58
CA LYS A 57 9.71 8.24 7.61
C LYS A 57 9.95 7.70 9.03
N ALA A 58 9.79 8.52 10.06
CA ALA A 58 10.21 8.21 11.43
C ALA A 58 9.07 8.36 12.46
N LEU A 59 7.85 7.98 12.10
CA LEU A 59 6.80 7.78 13.09
C LEU A 59 7.12 6.49 13.88
N PRO A 60 7.12 6.52 15.23
CA PRO A 60 7.31 5.33 16.04
C PRO A 60 6.22 4.33 15.71
N ASP A 61 6.64 3.16 15.25
CA ASP A 61 5.78 2.08 14.77
C ASP A 61 5.01 1.44 15.92
N ASN A 62 3.88 2.04 16.30
CA ASN A 62 2.83 1.37 17.07
C ASN A 62 1.84 0.65 16.15
N SER A 63 2.24 0.25 14.93
CA SER A 63 1.37 -0.45 13.98
C SER A 63 1.29 -1.94 14.23
N LEU A 64 1.98 -2.48 15.24
CA LEU A 64 1.79 -3.85 15.69
C LEU A 64 0.32 -4.03 16.13
N SER A 65 -0.45 -4.70 15.29
CA SER A 65 -1.76 -5.25 15.62
C SER A 65 -1.64 -6.08 16.90
N PRO A 66 -2.73 -6.31 17.67
CA PRO A 66 -2.74 -7.18 18.85
C PRO A 66 -2.21 -8.61 18.64
N TYR A 67 -1.81 -8.95 17.40
CA TYR A 67 -1.35 -10.26 16.92
C TYR A 67 0.10 -10.24 16.39
N GLY A 68 0.87 -9.19 16.70
CA GLY A 68 2.29 -9.07 16.33
C GLY A 68 2.50 -9.00 14.81
N LEU A 69 1.57 -8.35 14.12
CA LEU A 69 1.61 -8.08 12.68
C LEU A 69 1.60 -6.57 12.48
N ASP A 70 2.47 -6.07 11.60
CA ASP A 70 2.37 -4.70 11.12
C ASP A 70 1.00 -4.51 10.43
N THR A 71 0.20 -3.58 10.96
CA THR A 71 -1.16 -3.30 10.49
C THR A 71 -1.14 -2.74 9.07
N ASN A 72 -0.11 -1.98 8.71
CA ASN A 72 0.09 -1.49 7.35
C ASN A 72 0.38 -2.65 6.40
N TYR A 73 1.23 -3.60 6.81
CA TYR A 73 1.50 -4.80 6.02
C TYR A 73 0.22 -5.61 5.74
N VAL A 74 -0.61 -5.81 6.76
CA VAL A 74 -1.89 -6.54 6.62
C VAL A 74 -2.83 -5.81 5.66
N GLN A 75 -3.02 -4.51 5.85
CA GLN A 75 -3.89 -3.72 4.96
C GLN A 75 -3.38 -3.68 3.53
N GLN A 76 -2.06 -3.54 3.34
CA GLN A 76 -1.44 -3.55 2.02
C GLN A 76 -1.66 -4.90 1.33
N THR A 77 -1.41 -6.00 2.03
CA THR A 77 -1.61 -7.36 1.50
C THR A 77 -3.05 -7.58 1.04
N LEU A 78 -4.04 -7.18 1.85
CA LEU A 78 -5.46 -7.28 1.50
C LEU A 78 -5.81 -6.43 0.28
N ARG A 79 -5.30 -5.18 0.21
CA ARG A 79 -5.51 -4.28 -0.94
C ARG A 79 -4.92 -4.84 -2.22
N GLU A 80 -3.69 -5.35 -2.17
CA GLU A 80 -3.03 -5.97 -3.31
C GLU A 80 -3.80 -7.20 -3.80
N GLY A 81 -4.24 -8.08 -2.88
CA GLY A 81 -5.07 -9.23 -3.23
C GLY A 81 -6.38 -8.81 -3.91
N GLN A 82 -7.03 -7.76 -3.42
CA GLN A 82 -8.27 -7.24 -4.03
C GLN A 82 -8.02 -6.64 -5.43
N GLN A 83 -6.86 -6.04 -5.66
CA GLN A 83 -6.47 -5.58 -7.01
C GLN A 83 -6.25 -6.77 -7.96
N LYS A 84 -5.55 -7.80 -7.52
CA LYS A 84 -5.30 -9.03 -8.31
C LYS A 84 -6.61 -9.75 -8.66
N LEU A 85 -7.55 -9.87 -7.72
CA LEU A 85 -8.88 -10.45 -8.01
C LEU A 85 -9.67 -9.62 -9.03
N ARG A 86 -9.63 -8.29 -8.94
CA ARG A 86 -10.24 -7.42 -9.96
C ARG A 86 -9.61 -7.63 -11.33
N GLN A 87 -8.31 -7.87 -11.41
CA GLN A 87 -7.65 -8.22 -12.67
C GLN A 87 -8.11 -9.58 -13.20
N ILE A 88 -8.23 -10.59 -12.34
CA ILE A 88 -8.78 -11.91 -12.69
C ILE A 88 -10.21 -11.75 -13.26
N ASP A 89 -11.05 -10.90 -12.64
CA ASP A 89 -12.41 -10.65 -13.11
C ASP A 89 -12.46 -9.97 -14.50
N ARG A 90 -11.56 -9.00 -14.72
CA ARG A 90 -11.40 -8.36 -16.02
C ARG A 90 -10.95 -9.36 -17.09
N LEU A 91 -10.00 -10.23 -16.77
CA LEU A 91 -9.51 -11.28 -17.67
C LEU A 91 -10.61 -12.29 -17.98
N ARG A 92 -11.40 -12.69 -16.98
CA ARG A 92 -12.60 -13.53 -17.16
C ARG A 92 -13.55 -12.96 -18.21
N GLY A 93 -13.73 -11.64 -18.25
CA GLY A 93 -14.56 -10.98 -19.27
C GLY A 93 -14.03 -11.13 -20.71
N LYS A 94 -12.72 -11.33 -20.87
CA LYS A 94 -12.04 -11.50 -22.17
C LYS A 94 -11.90 -12.96 -22.61
N VAL A 95 -12.14 -13.91 -21.72
CA VAL A 95 -12.07 -15.35 -22.01
C VAL A 95 -13.17 -15.72 -23.00
N LYS A 96 -12.78 -16.34 -24.12
CA LYS A 96 -13.71 -16.95 -25.09
C LYS A 96 -14.18 -18.30 -24.56
N GLY A 97 -15.47 -18.61 -24.78
CA GLY A 97 -16.08 -19.87 -24.36
C GLY A 97 -16.73 -19.80 -22.98
N TRP A 98 -18.02 -20.14 -22.92
CA TRP A 98 -18.82 -20.04 -21.71
C TRP A 98 -18.32 -20.96 -20.57
N PHE A 99 -17.93 -22.19 -20.90
CA PHE A 99 -17.45 -23.16 -19.93
C PHE A 99 -16.19 -22.68 -19.20
N ILE A 100 -15.20 -22.16 -19.94
CA ILE A 100 -13.96 -21.67 -19.33
C ILE A 100 -14.22 -20.40 -18.54
N ARG A 101 -15.02 -19.47 -19.08
CA ARG A 101 -15.45 -18.27 -18.35
C ARG A 101 -16.13 -18.60 -17.02
N ARG A 102 -16.95 -19.66 -16.98
CA ARG A 102 -17.58 -20.18 -15.75
C ARG A 102 -16.55 -20.70 -14.76
N LYS A 103 -15.56 -21.48 -15.21
CA LYS A 103 -14.46 -21.98 -14.34
C LYS A 103 -13.70 -20.83 -13.70
N VAL A 104 -13.29 -19.84 -14.49
CA VAL A 104 -12.61 -18.64 -13.97
C VAL A 104 -13.49 -17.87 -13.00
N GLY A 105 -14.80 -17.80 -13.28
CA GLY A 105 -15.78 -17.23 -12.35
C GLY A 105 -15.84 -17.94 -10.99
N GLN A 106 -15.68 -19.28 -10.96
CA GLN A 106 -15.60 -20.03 -9.70
C GLN A 106 -14.31 -19.74 -8.94
N ILE A 107 -13.16 -19.70 -9.62
CA ILE A 107 -11.87 -19.34 -9.01
C ILE A 107 -11.94 -17.92 -8.41
N HIS A 108 -12.47 -16.95 -9.17
CA HIS A 108 -12.64 -15.59 -8.68
C HIS A 108 -13.53 -15.53 -7.42
N ARG A 109 -14.66 -16.26 -7.41
CA ARG A 109 -15.55 -16.32 -6.24
C ARG A 109 -14.84 -16.87 -5.00
N LEU A 110 -14.11 -17.98 -5.15
CA LEU A 110 -13.32 -18.56 -4.05
C LEU A 110 -12.28 -17.58 -3.53
N GLY A 111 -11.60 -16.85 -4.43
CA GLY A 111 -10.64 -15.82 -4.04
C GLY A 111 -11.29 -14.65 -3.29
N CYS A 112 -12.49 -14.22 -3.69
CA CYS A 112 -13.25 -13.22 -2.94
C CYS A 112 -13.63 -13.72 -1.55
N GLU A 113 -14.07 -14.97 -1.44
CA GLU A 113 -14.44 -15.59 -0.16
C GLU A 113 -13.25 -15.66 0.80
N ILE A 114 -12.06 -16.04 0.29
CA ILE A 114 -10.81 -15.98 1.05
C ILE A 114 -10.58 -14.54 1.56
N LEU A 115 -10.65 -13.53 0.69
CA LEU A 115 -10.47 -12.14 1.13
C LEU A 115 -11.52 -11.69 2.15
N ASP A 116 -12.77 -12.11 2.02
CA ASP A 116 -13.85 -11.74 2.94
C ASP A 116 -13.60 -12.32 4.34
N VAL A 117 -13.12 -13.58 4.42
CA VAL A 117 -12.70 -14.20 5.68
C VAL A 117 -11.53 -13.42 6.30
N LEU A 118 -10.53 -13.06 5.50
CA LEU A 118 -9.36 -12.34 5.96
C LEU A 118 -9.64 -10.88 6.36
N HIS A 119 -10.65 -10.23 5.77
CA HIS A 119 -11.11 -8.91 6.21
C HIS A 119 -11.81 -8.99 7.57
N LYS A 120 -12.56 -10.06 7.83
CA LYS A 120 -13.22 -10.29 9.12
C LYS A 120 -12.24 -10.66 10.23
N ASP A 121 -11.24 -11.48 9.92
CA ASP A 121 -10.18 -11.86 10.86
C ASP A 121 -8.78 -11.64 10.25
N PRO A 122 -8.23 -10.42 10.36
CA PRO A 122 -6.94 -10.06 9.77
C PRO A 122 -5.75 -10.87 10.31
N LYS A 123 -5.90 -11.57 11.43
CA LYS A 123 -4.87 -12.48 11.97
C LYS A 123 -4.51 -13.60 11.00
N ARG A 124 -5.52 -14.06 10.26
CA ARG A 124 -5.43 -15.21 9.36
C ARG A 124 -4.66 -14.89 8.08
N VAL A 125 -4.32 -13.63 7.84
CA VAL A 125 -3.50 -13.21 6.69
C VAL A 125 -2.15 -13.94 6.66
N LYS A 126 -1.59 -14.30 7.81
CA LYS A 126 -0.38 -15.15 7.90
C LYS A 126 -0.57 -16.54 7.28
N LEU A 127 -1.77 -17.12 7.41
CA LEU A 127 -2.10 -18.44 6.87
C LEU A 127 -2.28 -18.42 5.35
N ALA A 128 -2.78 -17.31 4.81
CA ALA A 128 -3.04 -17.12 3.39
C ALA A 128 -1.83 -16.61 2.57
N ARG A 129 -0.60 -16.76 3.08
CA ARG A 129 0.60 -16.19 2.42
C ARG A 129 0.77 -16.74 1.00
N THR A 130 0.59 -18.04 0.82
CA THR A 130 0.71 -18.73 -0.48
C THR A 130 -0.34 -18.25 -1.47
N PHE A 131 -1.57 -18.02 -0.99
CA PHE A 131 -2.62 -17.41 -1.80
C PHE A 131 -2.19 -16.07 -2.41
N PHE A 132 -1.68 -15.14 -1.60
CA PHE A 132 -1.29 -13.80 -2.07
C PHE A 132 -0.06 -13.81 -2.99
N SER A 133 0.94 -14.64 -2.66
CA SER A 133 2.25 -14.62 -3.34
C SER A 133 2.34 -15.54 -4.55
N HIS A 134 1.49 -16.56 -4.64
CA HIS A 134 1.62 -17.58 -5.70
C HIS A 134 0.33 -17.82 -6.46
N TYR A 135 -0.79 -18.06 -5.77
CA TYR A 135 -2.03 -18.46 -6.43
C TYR A 135 -2.66 -17.35 -7.26
N LEU A 136 -2.71 -16.12 -6.74
CA LEU A 136 -3.22 -14.97 -7.49
C LEU A 136 -2.38 -14.69 -8.74
N ASP A 137 -1.05 -14.65 -8.60
CA ASP A 137 -0.14 -14.32 -9.70
C ASP A 137 -0.11 -15.41 -10.79
N SER A 138 -0.12 -16.67 -10.37
CA SER A 138 -0.21 -17.80 -11.31
C SER A 138 -1.52 -17.78 -12.08
N THR A 139 -2.63 -17.47 -11.40
CA THR A 139 -3.96 -17.37 -12.05
C THR A 139 -3.98 -16.25 -13.09
N ILE A 140 -3.46 -15.07 -12.74
CA ILE A 140 -3.35 -13.94 -13.67
C ILE A 140 -2.50 -14.33 -14.89
N THR A 141 -1.31 -14.89 -14.65
CA THR A 141 -0.37 -15.27 -15.72
C THR A 141 -1.00 -16.29 -16.69
N ILE A 142 -1.68 -17.30 -16.15
CA ILE A 142 -2.34 -18.35 -16.93
C ILE A 142 -3.48 -17.74 -17.77
N LEU A 143 -4.29 -16.87 -17.18
CA LEU A 143 -5.40 -16.22 -17.89
C LEU A 143 -4.94 -15.25 -18.97
N GLU A 144 -3.88 -14.48 -18.72
CA GLU A 144 -3.31 -13.58 -19.72
C GLU A 144 -2.81 -14.35 -20.94
N LYS A 145 -2.05 -15.42 -20.72
CA LYS A 145 -1.58 -16.31 -21.80
C LYS A 145 -2.74 -16.97 -22.54
N TYR A 146 -3.76 -17.45 -21.82
CA TYR A 146 -4.94 -18.06 -22.44
C TYR A 146 -5.72 -17.07 -23.32
N VAL A 147 -6.01 -15.87 -22.80
CA VAL A 147 -6.71 -14.81 -23.55
C VAL A 147 -5.89 -14.41 -24.77
N TYR A 148 -4.57 -14.28 -24.64
CA TYR A 148 -3.69 -13.96 -25.75
C TYR A 148 -3.75 -15.04 -26.85
N LEU A 149 -3.53 -16.31 -26.51
CA LEU A 149 -3.49 -17.40 -27.49
C LEU A 149 -4.86 -17.68 -28.12
N SER A 150 -5.94 -17.63 -27.34
CA SER A 150 -7.32 -17.83 -27.85
C SER A 150 -7.84 -16.68 -28.72
N SER A 151 -7.17 -15.52 -28.69
CA SER A 151 -7.50 -14.40 -29.58
C SER A 151 -6.99 -14.59 -31.01
N LYS A 152 -5.96 -15.41 -31.21
CA LYS A 152 -5.27 -15.57 -32.49
C LYS A 152 -6.01 -16.58 -33.40
N PRO A 153 -6.15 -16.31 -34.71
CA PRO A 153 -6.70 -17.28 -35.65
C PRO A 153 -5.63 -18.31 -36.01
N VAL A 154 -5.47 -19.36 -35.20
CA VAL A 154 -4.37 -20.33 -35.40
C VAL A 154 -4.89 -21.73 -35.65
N HIS A 155 -4.46 -22.33 -36.77
CA HIS A 155 -4.71 -23.72 -37.15
C HIS A 155 -3.63 -24.68 -36.62
N ASP A 156 -2.69 -24.16 -35.84
CA ASP A 156 -1.59 -24.89 -35.25
C ASP A 156 -2.02 -25.86 -34.13
N ALA A 157 -1.47 -27.07 -34.17
CA ALA A 157 -1.83 -28.13 -33.22
C ALA A 157 -1.21 -27.92 -31.83
N GLU A 158 -0.02 -27.32 -31.76
CA GLU A 158 0.69 -27.05 -30.50
C GLU A 158 -0.07 -26.02 -29.67
N ILE A 159 -0.55 -24.94 -30.30
CA ILE A 159 -1.34 -23.90 -29.63
C ILE A 159 -2.67 -24.45 -29.11
N ARG A 160 -3.37 -25.31 -29.87
CA ARG A 160 -4.58 -25.98 -29.38
C ARG A 160 -4.27 -26.88 -28.17
N GLY A 161 -3.16 -27.61 -28.20
CA GLY A 161 -2.70 -28.42 -27.08
C GLY A 161 -2.43 -27.59 -25.83
N ALA A 162 -1.74 -26.45 -25.98
CA ALA A 162 -1.44 -25.53 -24.88
C ALA A 162 -2.72 -24.93 -24.25
N LEU A 163 -3.71 -24.57 -25.07
CA LEU A 163 -5.02 -24.10 -24.58
C LEU A 163 -5.73 -25.19 -23.77
N LYS A 164 -5.80 -26.42 -24.28
CA LYS A 164 -6.45 -27.53 -23.56
C LYS A 164 -5.74 -27.87 -22.24
N LYS A 165 -4.40 -27.83 -22.23
CA LYS A 165 -3.62 -28.02 -21.00
C LYS A 165 -3.92 -26.92 -19.98
N THR A 166 -4.01 -25.67 -20.45
CA THR A 166 -4.37 -24.53 -19.61
C THR A 166 -5.75 -24.69 -18.98
N GLU A 167 -6.74 -25.17 -19.74
CA GLU A 167 -8.09 -25.42 -19.23
C GLU A 167 -8.14 -26.47 -18.12
N ALA A 168 -7.27 -27.49 -18.19
CA ALA A 168 -7.11 -28.48 -17.12
C ALA A 168 -6.37 -27.88 -15.90
N THR A 169 -5.38 -27.01 -16.12
CA THR A 169 -4.70 -26.29 -15.03
C THR A 169 -5.64 -25.36 -14.27
N LEU A 170 -6.65 -24.77 -14.93
CA LEU A 170 -7.68 -23.97 -14.24
C LEU A 170 -8.49 -24.82 -13.24
N ASP A 171 -8.76 -26.09 -13.55
CA ASP A 171 -9.43 -26.99 -12.59
C ASP A 171 -8.54 -27.28 -11.36
N GLN A 172 -7.23 -27.44 -11.59
CA GLN A 172 -6.26 -27.63 -10.51
C GLN A 172 -6.14 -26.37 -9.63
N LEU A 173 -6.14 -25.18 -10.25
CA LEU A 173 -6.14 -23.90 -9.51
C LEU A 173 -7.39 -23.76 -8.65
N LYS A 174 -8.57 -24.15 -9.18
CA LYS A 174 -9.80 -24.13 -8.40
C LYS A 174 -9.66 -24.99 -7.13
N VAL A 175 -9.19 -26.23 -7.27
CA VAL A 175 -8.98 -27.13 -6.12
C VAL A 175 -7.96 -26.56 -5.13
N ALA A 176 -6.91 -25.88 -5.62
CA ALA A 176 -5.95 -25.22 -4.74
C ALA A 176 -6.58 -24.09 -3.92
N TYR A 177 -7.45 -23.28 -4.52
CA TYR A 177 -8.19 -22.22 -3.80
C TYR A 177 -9.16 -22.81 -2.77
N GLU A 178 -9.87 -23.89 -3.11
CA GLU A 178 -10.76 -24.58 -2.17
C GLU A 178 -9.99 -25.11 -0.96
N LYS A 179 -8.80 -25.70 -1.18
CA LYS A 179 -7.94 -26.19 -0.10
C LYS A 179 -7.41 -25.06 0.78
N GLU A 180 -6.95 -23.95 0.18
CA GLU A 180 -6.47 -22.81 0.95
C GLU A 180 -7.60 -22.22 1.81
N LEU A 181 -8.79 -22.05 1.23
CA LEU A 181 -9.96 -21.57 1.98
C LEU A 181 -10.30 -22.50 3.14
N ALA A 182 -10.32 -23.82 2.90
CA ALA A 182 -10.55 -24.81 3.95
C ALA A 182 -9.48 -24.75 5.05
N GLN A 183 -8.21 -24.55 4.69
CA GLN A 183 -7.12 -24.40 5.66
C GLN A 183 -7.29 -23.15 6.52
N ILE A 184 -7.68 -22.02 5.93
CA ILE A 184 -7.94 -20.76 6.65
C ILE A 184 -9.10 -20.90 7.63
N LEU A 185 -10.11 -21.70 7.28
CA LEU A 185 -11.30 -21.98 8.09
C LEU A 185 -11.14 -23.18 9.04
N SER A 186 -10.06 -23.95 8.94
CA SER A 186 -9.90 -25.22 9.68
C SER A 186 -9.99 -25.06 11.20
N ASN A 187 -9.55 -23.92 11.74
CA ASN A 187 -9.67 -23.64 13.18
C ASN A 187 -11.13 -23.48 13.60
N ASP A 188 -11.98 -22.89 12.74
CA ASP A 188 -13.40 -22.69 13.04
C ASP A 188 -14.18 -24.01 13.03
N VAL A 189 -13.75 -24.97 12.21
CA VAL A 189 -14.33 -26.32 12.19
C VAL A 189 -14.03 -27.07 13.48
N LEU A 190 -12.79 -26.97 13.98
CA LEU A 190 -12.39 -27.57 15.25
C LEU A 190 -13.16 -26.96 16.44
N ASP A 191 -13.30 -25.63 16.46
CA ASP A 191 -14.05 -24.94 17.50
C ASP A 191 -15.54 -25.34 17.49
N LEU A 192 -16.14 -25.50 16.30
CA LEU A 192 -17.52 -25.96 16.16
C LEU A 192 -17.71 -27.41 16.66
N ASP A 193 -16.78 -28.32 16.38
CA ASP A 193 -16.86 -29.71 16.87
C ASP A 193 -16.81 -29.77 18.40
N VAL A 194 -15.97 -28.95 19.03
CA VAL A 194 -15.90 -28.82 20.50
C VAL A 194 -17.20 -28.25 21.05
N GLU A 195 -17.75 -27.19 20.46
CA GLU A 195 -19.03 -26.62 20.90
C GLU A 195 -20.18 -27.63 20.76
N LEU A 196 -20.22 -28.41 19.67
CA LEU A 196 -21.20 -29.46 19.48
C LEU A 196 -21.05 -30.59 20.51
N GLU A 197 -19.82 -30.98 20.87
CA GLU A 197 -19.58 -31.95 21.95
C GLU A 197 -20.05 -31.44 23.32
N VAL A 198 -19.75 -30.17 23.64
CA VAL A 198 -20.21 -29.53 24.88
C VAL A 198 -21.74 -29.47 24.91
N PHE A 199 -22.36 -29.09 23.78
CA PHE A 199 -23.82 -29.07 23.64
C PHE A 199 -24.42 -30.46 23.85
N LYS A 200 -23.89 -31.51 23.20
CA LYS A 200 -24.32 -32.90 23.38
C LYS A 200 -24.20 -33.34 24.84
N LYS A 201 -23.06 -33.09 25.49
CA LYS A 201 -22.86 -33.38 26.92
C LYS A 201 -23.89 -32.67 27.81
N SER A 202 -24.25 -31.42 27.49
CA SER A 202 -25.28 -30.69 28.24
C SER A 202 -26.68 -31.27 28.07
N MET A 203 -27.01 -31.77 26.88
CA MET A 203 -28.29 -32.44 26.59
C MET A 203 -28.38 -33.79 27.32
N ASP A 204 -27.31 -34.58 27.29
CA ASP A 204 -27.25 -35.87 27.98
C ASP A 204 -27.35 -35.72 29.50
N GLN A 205 -26.66 -34.73 30.08
CA GLN A 205 -26.80 -34.40 31.50
C GLN A 205 -28.21 -33.94 31.89
N LYS A 206 -28.90 -33.20 31.01
CA LYS A 206 -30.28 -32.76 31.25
C LYS A 206 -31.29 -33.92 31.16
N ASN A 207 -31.05 -34.89 30.28
CA ASN A 207 -31.85 -36.12 30.19
C ASN A 207 -31.62 -37.08 31.38
N GLN A 208 -30.41 -37.12 31.95
CA GLN A 208 -30.12 -37.91 33.16
C GLN A 208 -30.67 -37.29 34.46
N LYS A 209 -31.02 -36.00 34.47
CA LYS A 209 -31.61 -35.28 35.62
C LYS A 209 -33.14 -35.24 35.62
N LYS A 210 -33.80 -35.96 34.70
CA LYS A 210 -35.26 -36.11 34.72
C LYS A 210 -35.63 -37.34 35.56
N PRO A 211 -36.32 -37.20 36.71
CA PRO A 211 -36.80 -38.33 37.50
C PRO A 211 -37.90 -39.10 36.75
#